data_AF-A0A6A4GDU0-F1
#
_entry.id   AF-A0A6A4GDU0-F1
#
_cell.length_a   1.000
_cell.length_b   1.000
_cell.length_c   1.000
_cell.angle_alpha   90.00
_cell.angle_beta   90.00
_cell.angle_gamma   90.00
#
_symmetry.space_group_name_H-M   'P 1'
#
loop_
_entity.id
_entity.type
_entity.pdbx_description
1 polymer ?
#
loop_
_entity_poly.entity_id
_entity_poly.type
_entity_poly.pdbx_seq_one_letter_code
_entity_poly.pdbx_strand_id
1 'polypeptide(L)'
;CNVGTVRQDCLSAVSLIRLHYRSGIGSAEHLANAHVDQLVDLPGVGENYNDHNLCITPYLSSEDSDCLDGIFAMWFLSMTTYLAEWTEKGTGLLAHKWVLCSYSLVSVSIRDYPGSTLIKMRPTPKELEELGPSFKKIWQDFYIGAPDKAVALLCSAAG
;
A
#
# COMPACT_ATOMS: atom_id res chain seq x y z
N CYS A 1 23.00 -2.37 -8.79
CA CYS A 1 23.92 -3.16 -9.65
C CYS A 1 25.33 -2.56 -9.59
N ASN A 2 26.29 -3.41 -9.19
CA ASN A 2 27.75 -3.27 -9.22
C ASN A 2 28.44 -2.16 -8.41
N VAL A 3 28.81 -2.54 -7.18
CA VAL A 3 30.12 -2.22 -6.57
C VAL A 3 30.63 -3.52 -5.92
N GLY A 4 31.79 -4.04 -6.34
CA GLY A 4 32.63 -5.05 -5.65
C GLY A 4 31.96 -6.32 -5.08
N THR A 5 32.11 -7.45 -5.78
CA THR A 5 32.04 -8.87 -5.32
C THR A 5 31.20 -9.25 -4.07
N VAL A 6 30.07 -8.61 -3.85
CA VAL A 6 28.98 -9.08 -3.00
C VAL A 6 27.73 -8.90 -3.84
N ARG A 7 27.07 -10.00 -4.22
CA ARG A 7 25.73 -9.91 -4.80
C ARG A 7 24.85 -9.31 -3.71
N GLN A 8 24.45 -8.06 -3.89
CA GLN A 8 23.42 -7.47 -3.06
C GLN A 8 22.10 -8.04 -3.54
N ASP A 9 21.62 -9.06 -2.84
CA ASP A 9 20.33 -9.67 -3.13
C ASP A 9 19.21 -8.69 -2.74
N CYS A 10 18.70 -7.96 -3.72
CA CYS A 10 17.54 -7.07 -3.56
C CYS A 10 16.25 -7.91 -3.50
N LEU A 11 15.98 -8.51 -2.35
CA LEU A 11 14.74 -9.23 -2.06
C LEU A 11 13.71 -8.32 -1.39
N SER A 12 12.43 -8.71 -1.45
CA SER A 12 11.36 -8.05 -0.68
C SER A 12 11.65 -8.12 0.82
N ALA A 13 11.07 -7.23 1.62
CA ALA A 13 11.28 -7.21 3.07
C ALA A 13 11.04 -8.60 3.70
N VAL A 14 9.93 -9.25 3.33
CA VAL A 14 9.56 -10.59 3.84
C VAL A 14 10.54 -11.67 3.37
N SER A 15 10.92 -11.67 2.09
CA SER A 15 11.83 -12.67 1.54
C SER A 15 13.25 -12.51 2.07
N LEU A 16 13.70 -11.27 2.28
CA LEU A 16 15.01 -10.95 2.81
C LEU A 16 15.17 -11.44 4.25
N ILE A 17 14.16 -11.25 5.10
CA ILE A 17 14.14 -11.79 6.48
C ILE A 17 14.35 -13.31 6.45
N ARG A 18 13.61 -14.01 5.58
CA ARG A 18 13.73 -15.47 5.46
C ARG A 18 15.12 -15.91 4.99
N LEU A 19 15.75 -15.16 4.09
CA LEU A 19 17.11 -15.45 3.63
C LEU A 19 18.13 -15.31 4.77
N HIS A 20 18.03 -14.24 5.57
CA HIS A 20 18.92 -14.04 6.73
C HIS A 20 18.84 -15.20 7.72
N TYR A 21 17.63 -15.59 8.11
CA TYR A 21 17.44 -16.71 9.03
C TYR A 21 18.02 -18.02 8.51
N ARG A 22 17.81 -18.34 7.23
CA ARG A 22 18.37 -19.57 6.61
C ARG A 22 19.90 -19.52 6.43
N SER A 23 20.49 -18.34 6.56
CA SER A 23 21.93 -18.12 6.49
C SER A 23 22.57 -17.99 7.87
N GLY A 24 21.84 -18.29 8.95
CA GLY A 24 22.36 -18.20 10.33
C GLY A 24 22.48 -16.78 10.87
N ILE A 25 21.76 -15.81 10.30
CA ILE A 25 21.75 -14.41 10.75
C ILE A 25 20.39 -14.10 11.37
N GLY A 26 20.36 -13.81 12.67
CA GLY A 26 19.11 -13.60 13.42
C GLY A 26 19.31 -13.81 14.92
N SER A 27 18.23 -13.75 15.71
CA SER A 27 18.33 -14.03 17.16
C SER A 27 18.64 -15.50 17.43
N ALA A 28 19.39 -15.76 18.51
CA ALA A 28 19.78 -17.12 18.89
C ALA A 28 18.56 -18.04 19.12
N GLU A 29 17.50 -17.52 19.75
CA GLU A 29 16.26 -18.26 19.99
C GLU A 29 15.58 -18.69 18.70
N HIS A 30 15.40 -17.76 17.74
CA HIS A 30 14.73 -18.07 16.47
C HIS A 30 15.51 -19.10 15.65
N LEU A 31 16.84 -18.94 15.58
CA LEU A 31 17.71 -19.84 14.83
C LEU A 31 17.79 -21.23 15.47
N ALA A 32 17.87 -21.31 16.81
CA ALA A 32 17.86 -22.57 17.54
C ALA A 32 16.54 -23.34 17.31
N ASN A 33 15.40 -22.66 17.38
CA ASN A 33 14.08 -23.25 17.10
C ASN A 33 13.96 -23.75 15.65
N ALA A 34 14.66 -23.11 14.72
CA ALA A 34 14.72 -23.49 13.32
C ALA A 34 15.81 -24.54 12.99
N HIS A 35 16.58 -24.99 13.99
CA HIS A 35 17.73 -25.89 13.82
C HIS A 35 18.77 -25.34 12.84
N VAL A 36 19.04 -24.03 12.90
CA VAL A 36 20.06 -23.36 12.10
C VAL A 36 21.20 -22.90 13.01
N ASP A 37 22.43 -23.23 12.64
CA ASP A 37 23.61 -22.74 13.35
C ASP A 37 23.71 -21.22 13.22
N GLN A 38 23.80 -20.54 14.37
CA GLN A 38 23.95 -19.09 14.38
C GLN A 38 25.36 -18.69 13.95
N LEU A 39 25.44 -17.91 12.86
CA LEU A 39 26.66 -17.27 12.39
C LEU A 39 26.80 -15.84 12.92
N VAL A 40 25.68 -15.10 12.97
CA VAL A 40 25.64 -13.71 13.44
C VAL A 40 24.42 -13.51 14.32
N ASP A 41 24.65 -13.06 15.56
CA ASP A 41 23.59 -12.67 16.47
C ASP A 41 23.07 -11.27 16.13
N LEU A 42 21.91 -11.24 15.46
CA LEU A 42 21.26 -10.01 15.02
C LEU A 42 19.77 -10.10 15.31
N PRO A 43 19.34 -9.85 16.57
CA PRO A 43 17.96 -10.07 16.99
C PRO A 43 16.93 -9.15 16.33
N GLY A 44 17.36 -8.08 15.65
CA GLY A 44 16.47 -7.20 14.89
C GLY A 44 16.05 -7.75 13.52
N VAL A 45 16.64 -8.85 13.04
CA VAL A 45 16.18 -9.51 11.81
C VAL A 45 14.75 -9.99 12.02
N GLY A 46 13.85 -9.62 11.11
CA GLY A 46 12.44 -10.02 11.20
C GLY A 46 11.58 -9.16 12.13
N GLU A 47 12.18 -8.26 12.89
CA GLU A 47 11.50 -7.35 13.81
C GLU A 47 11.10 -6.03 13.13
N ASN A 48 10.29 -5.23 13.83
CA ASN A 48 9.85 -3.92 13.38
C ASN A 48 9.19 -3.95 11.98
N TYR A 49 8.35 -4.96 11.74
CA TYR A 49 7.50 -4.99 10.55
C TYR A 49 6.53 -3.80 10.60
N ASN A 50 6.62 -2.95 9.58
CA ASN A 50 5.73 -1.80 9.42
C ASN A 50 5.06 -1.91 8.05
N ASP A 51 3.77 -1.61 8.03
CA ASP A 51 2.96 -1.54 6.82
C ASP A 51 1.92 -0.43 6.96
N HIS A 52 1.18 -0.16 5.89
CA HIS A 52 0.04 0.74 5.93
C HIS A 52 -1.22 -0.08 6.17
N ASN A 53 -1.92 0.22 7.26
CA ASN A 53 -3.23 -0.38 7.52
C ASN A 53 -4.24 0.14 6.50
N LEU A 54 -4.78 -0.76 5.67
CA LEU A 54 -5.76 -0.43 4.65
C LEU A 54 -7.19 -0.70 5.15
N CYS A 55 -8.06 0.30 5.02
CA CYS A 55 -9.50 0.14 5.18
C CYS A 55 -10.17 0.54 3.87
N ILE A 56 -10.98 -0.36 3.30
CA ILE A 56 -11.70 -0.10 2.06
C ILE A 56 -13.16 0.17 2.43
N THR A 57 -13.67 1.33 2.05
CA THR A 57 -15.08 1.70 2.24
C THR A 57 -15.73 1.76 0.86
N PRO A 58 -16.45 0.70 0.43
CA PRO A 58 -17.09 0.69 -0.88
C PRO A 58 -18.34 1.57 -0.89
N TYR A 59 -18.59 2.22 -2.02
CA TYR A 59 -19.78 3.02 -2.29
C TYR A 59 -20.49 2.48 -3.53
N LEU A 60 -21.83 2.56 -3.53
CA LEU A 60 -22.60 2.21 -4.71
C LEU A 60 -22.55 3.36 -5.71
N SER A 61 -22.16 3.05 -6.95
CA SER A 61 -22.21 3.97 -8.07
C SER A 61 -23.58 3.96 -8.75
N SER A 62 -23.84 4.94 -9.63
CA SER A 62 -25.04 4.90 -10.47
C SER A 62 -24.89 3.82 -11.54
N GLU A 63 -25.98 3.24 -12.02
CA GLU A 63 -25.94 2.20 -13.07
C GLU A 63 -25.22 2.65 -14.37
N ASP A 64 -25.24 3.95 -14.67
CA ASP A 64 -24.57 4.54 -15.84
C ASP A 64 -23.09 4.89 -15.59
N SER A 65 -22.54 4.61 -14.40
CA SER A 65 -21.15 4.92 -14.08
C SER A 65 -20.20 3.86 -14.65
N ASP A 66 -19.10 4.30 -15.23
CA ASP A 66 -17.99 3.41 -15.58
C ASP A 66 -17.31 2.91 -14.29
N CYS A 67 -17.43 1.62 -14.02
CA CYS A 67 -16.76 0.95 -12.91
C CYS A 67 -16.13 -0.38 -13.36
N LEU A 68 -15.27 -0.94 -12.53
CA LEU A 68 -14.60 -2.22 -12.83
C LEU A 68 -15.40 -3.44 -12.37
N ASP A 69 -16.61 -3.27 -11.82
CA ASP A 69 -17.40 -4.36 -11.27
C ASP A 69 -17.71 -5.43 -12.31
N GLY A 70 -18.02 -5.04 -13.56
CA GLY A 70 -18.22 -5.99 -14.65
C GLY A 70 -16.97 -6.80 -15.02
N ILE A 71 -15.77 -6.23 -14.82
CA ILE A 71 -14.49 -6.91 -15.02
C ILE A 71 -14.19 -7.84 -13.83
N PHE A 72 -14.36 -7.37 -12.60
CA PHE A 72 -14.13 -8.17 -11.38
C PHE A 72 -15.15 -9.28 -11.19
N ALA A 73 -16.40 -9.08 -11.62
CA ALA A 73 -17.43 -10.12 -11.67
C ALA A 73 -17.17 -11.18 -12.75
N MET A 74 -16.13 -11.00 -13.58
CA MET A 74 -15.73 -11.92 -14.65
C MET A 74 -16.88 -12.25 -15.61
N TRP A 75 -17.74 -11.28 -15.91
CA TRP A 75 -18.81 -11.49 -16.88
C TRP A 75 -18.21 -11.64 -18.28
N PHE A 76 -18.35 -12.84 -18.83
CA PHE A 76 -17.64 -13.30 -20.04
C PHE A 76 -17.84 -12.36 -21.24
N LEU A 77 -19.04 -11.78 -21.39
CA LEU A 77 -19.38 -10.89 -22.51
C LEU A 77 -18.72 -9.50 -22.40
N SER A 78 -18.58 -8.99 -21.17
CA SER A 78 -17.95 -7.70 -20.90
C SER A 78 -16.43 -7.80 -21.01
N MET A 79 -15.85 -8.89 -20.50
CA MET A 79 -14.40 -9.10 -20.48
C MET A 79 -13.78 -9.19 -21.88
N THR A 80 -14.44 -9.86 -22.83
CA THR A 80 -13.93 -9.96 -24.22
C THR A 80 -13.86 -8.62 -24.93
N THR A 81 -14.85 -7.75 -24.68
CA THR A 81 -14.89 -6.40 -25.26
C THR A 81 -13.75 -5.54 -24.72
N TYR A 82 -13.57 -5.51 -23.40
CA TYR A 82 -12.48 -4.75 -22.79
C TYR A 82 -11.10 -5.29 -23.18
N LEU A 83 -10.95 -6.62 -23.26
CA LEU A 83 -9.70 -7.25 -23.66
C LEU A 83 -9.35 -6.93 -25.12
N ALA A 84 -10.32 -6.93 -26.03
CA ALA A 84 -10.11 -6.59 -27.43
C ALA A 84 -9.62 -5.15 -27.59
N GLU A 85 -10.27 -4.18 -26.91
CA GLU A 85 -9.84 -2.78 -26.94
C GLU A 85 -8.42 -2.60 -26.40
N TRP A 86 -8.13 -3.20 -25.25
CA TRP A 86 -6.80 -3.12 -24.64
C TRP A 86 -5.72 -3.75 -25.52
N THR A 87 -6.01 -4.89 -26.15
CA THR A 87 -5.05 -5.60 -27.00
C THR A 87 -4.76 -4.84 -28.29
N GLU A 88 -5.78 -4.23 -28.91
CA GLU A 88 -5.62 -3.52 -30.18
C GLU A 88 -5.01 -2.12 -29.98
N LYS A 89 -5.47 -1.39 -28.96
CA LYS A 89 -5.20 0.06 -28.84
C LYS A 89 -4.40 0.41 -27.60
N GLY A 90 -4.28 -0.49 -26.62
CA GLY A 90 -3.70 -0.18 -25.31
C GLY A 90 -4.55 0.79 -24.48
N THR A 91 -5.83 0.96 -24.82
CA THR A 91 -6.78 1.86 -24.16
C THR A 91 -7.87 1.09 -23.41
N GLY A 92 -8.85 1.81 -22.85
CA GLY A 92 -10.00 1.22 -22.16
C GLY A 92 -9.77 0.96 -20.68
N LEU A 93 -10.79 0.42 -20.01
CA LEU A 93 -10.79 0.20 -18.56
C LEU A 93 -9.67 -0.72 -18.07
N LEU A 94 -9.20 -1.67 -18.90
CA LEU A 94 -8.07 -2.55 -18.57
C LEU A 94 -6.70 -1.85 -18.65
N ALA A 95 -6.59 -0.73 -19.37
CA ALA A 95 -5.38 0.10 -19.36
C ALA A 95 -5.29 0.97 -18.09
N HIS A 96 -6.37 1.06 -17.32
CA HIS A 96 -6.46 1.98 -16.20
C HIS A 96 -5.91 1.37 -14.91
N LYS A 97 -5.23 2.19 -14.10
CA LYS A 97 -4.78 1.77 -12.77
C LYS A 97 -5.95 1.86 -11.80
N TRP A 98 -6.26 0.74 -11.16
CA TRP A 98 -7.43 0.51 -10.28
C TRP A 98 -7.81 1.69 -9.35
N VAL A 99 -6.83 2.38 -8.76
CA VAL A 99 -7.01 3.55 -7.86
C VAL A 99 -7.79 4.72 -8.51
N LEU A 100 -7.73 4.84 -9.83
CA LEU A 100 -8.44 5.89 -10.56
C LEU A 100 -9.83 5.43 -11.03
N CYS A 101 -10.06 4.12 -11.12
CA CYS A 101 -11.26 3.54 -11.74
C CYS A 101 -12.45 3.42 -10.78
N SER A 102 -12.25 3.79 -9.53
CA SER A 102 -13.25 3.61 -8.49
C SER A 102 -14.06 4.89 -8.21
N TYR A 103 -13.95 5.98 -8.98
CA TYR A 103 -14.99 7.03 -9.01
C TYR A 103 -15.18 7.69 -10.37
N SER A 104 -16.42 7.62 -10.85
CA SER A 104 -17.14 8.81 -11.28
C SER A 104 -17.54 9.62 -10.01
N LEU A 105 -17.21 10.90 -9.97
CA LEU A 105 -17.64 11.91 -8.99
C LEU A 105 -17.09 11.84 -7.54
N VAL A 106 -15.79 12.08 -7.32
CA VAL A 106 -15.26 13.12 -6.38
C VAL A 106 -13.77 13.29 -6.70
N SER A 107 -13.43 14.33 -7.46
CA SER A 107 -12.05 14.77 -7.64
C SER A 107 -11.75 15.90 -6.66
N VAL A 108 -11.11 15.60 -5.53
CA VAL A 108 -10.44 16.64 -4.73
C VAL A 108 -9.02 16.75 -5.26
N SER A 109 -8.79 17.76 -6.09
CA SER A 109 -7.47 18.04 -6.66
C SER A 109 -6.47 18.37 -5.56
N ILE A 110 -5.49 17.48 -5.36
CA ILE A 110 -4.21 17.90 -4.78
C ILE A 110 -3.54 18.78 -5.83
N ARG A 111 -3.16 20.00 -5.40
CA ARG A 111 -2.68 21.11 -6.25
C ARG A 111 -1.53 20.77 -7.22
N ASP A 112 -0.86 19.65 -7.03
CA ASP A 112 0.35 19.29 -7.79
C ASP A 112 0.16 18.12 -8.77
N TYR A 113 -1.02 17.48 -8.85
CA TYR A 113 -1.27 16.39 -9.79
C TYR A 113 -2.73 16.34 -10.27
N PRO A 114 -3.07 16.91 -11.45
CA PRO A 114 -4.38 16.74 -12.06
C PRO A 114 -4.57 15.26 -12.41
N GLY A 115 -5.46 14.58 -11.68
CA GLY A 115 -5.74 13.15 -11.81
C GLY A 115 -5.59 12.36 -10.51
N SER A 116 -4.98 12.90 -9.46
CA SER A 116 -4.94 12.19 -8.16
C SER A 116 -6.28 12.31 -7.42
N THR A 117 -7.00 11.21 -7.29
CA THR A 117 -8.23 11.04 -6.48
C THR A 117 -7.94 10.72 -5.01
N LEU A 118 -6.65 10.69 -4.64
CA LEU A 118 -6.18 10.34 -3.31
C LEU A 118 -6.02 11.60 -2.44
N ILE A 119 -6.57 11.57 -1.23
CA ILE A 119 -6.46 12.70 -0.29
C ILE A 119 -5.48 12.33 0.82
N LYS A 120 -4.40 13.12 0.95
CA LYS A 120 -3.51 13.07 2.11
C LYS A 120 -4.12 13.94 3.21
N MET A 121 -4.45 13.31 4.33
CA MET A 121 -5.16 13.95 5.43
C MET A 121 -4.24 14.19 6.62
N ARG A 122 -4.46 15.33 7.29
CA ARG A 122 -3.85 15.66 8.57
C ARG A 122 -4.93 16.30 9.44
N PRO A 123 -5.10 15.85 10.70
CA PRO A 123 -6.19 16.30 11.53
C PRO A 123 -6.02 17.77 11.92
N THR A 124 -7.14 18.47 11.98
CA THR A 124 -7.28 19.76 12.66
C THR A 124 -7.12 19.58 14.18
N PRO A 125 -6.89 20.65 14.96
CA PRO A 125 -6.81 20.55 16.42
C PRO A 125 -8.05 19.91 17.06
N LYS A 126 -9.25 20.17 16.51
CA LYS A 126 -10.50 19.58 16.99
C LYS A 126 -10.56 18.08 16.70
N GLU A 127 -10.26 17.65 15.49
CA GLU A 127 -10.25 16.22 15.13
C GLU A 127 -9.19 15.45 15.93
N LEU A 128 -8.06 16.08 16.26
CA LEU A 128 -7.02 15.46 17.08
C LEU A 128 -7.52 15.14 18.51
N GLU A 129 -8.42 15.96 19.06
CA GLU A 129 -9.05 15.68 20.36
C GLU A 129 -9.98 14.45 20.29
N GLU A 130 -10.65 14.25 19.15
CA GLU A 130 -11.56 13.12 18.90
C GLU A 130 -10.83 11.79 18.68
N LEU A 131 -9.57 11.81 18.20
CA LEU A 131 -8.74 10.61 17.99
C LEU A 131 -8.23 9.96 19.29
N GLY A 132 -8.42 10.61 20.43
CA GLY A 132 -8.14 10.05 21.75
C GLY A 132 -6.67 10.11 22.22
N PRO A 133 -6.41 9.71 23.47
CA PRO A 133 -5.14 9.94 24.14
C PRO A 133 -3.97 9.11 23.58
N SER A 134 -4.23 7.90 23.05
CA SER A 134 -3.19 7.05 22.45
C SER A 134 -2.58 7.69 21.21
N PHE A 135 -3.41 8.22 20.32
CA PHE A 135 -2.95 8.92 19.13
C PHE A 135 -2.31 10.27 19.46
N LYS A 136 -2.83 10.99 20.48
CA LYS A 136 -2.24 12.27 20.91
C LYS A 136 -0.76 12.14 21.29
N LYS A 137 -0.36 11.04 21.95
CA LYS A 137 1.04 10.76 22.25
C LYS A 137 1.87 10.61 20.97
N ILE A 138 1.40 9.81 20.01
CA ILE A 138 2.07 9.61 18.70
C ILE A 138 2.19 10.95 17.95
N TRP A 139 1.13 11.77 18.00
CA TRP A 139 1.14 13.09 17.39
C TRP A 139 2.24 13.98 17.97
N GLN A 140 2.36 14.02 19.31
CA GLN A 140 3.41 14.78 20.00
C GLN A 140 4.81 14.28 19.68
N ASP A 141 5.00 12.96 19.70
CA ASP A 141 6.31 12.33 19.53
C ASP A 141 6.82 12.44 18.08
N PHE A 142 5.94 12.38 17.08
CA PHE A 142 6.34 12.28 15.66
C PHE A 142 5.80 13.43 14.79
N TYR A 143 4.50 13.71 14.82
CA TYR A 143 3.85 14.55 13.80
C TYR A 143 3.96 16.06 14.05
N ILE A 144 4.17 16.53 15.29
CA ILE A 144 4.35 17.98 15.56
C ILE A 144 5.55 18.54 14.80
N GLY A 145 6.69 17.83 14.85
CA GLY A 145 7.93 18.22 14.18
C GLY A 145 7.99 17.92 12.68
N ALA A 146 6.98 17.22 12.14
CA ALA A 146 6.99 16.70 10.77
C ALA A 146 5.77 17.18 9.96
N PRO A 147 5.73 18.48 9.56
CA PRO A 147 4.54 19.08 8.96
C PRO A 147 4.21 18.57 7.55
N ASP A 148 5.17 17.95 6.86
CA ASP A 148 5.03 17.34 5.53
C ASP A 148 4.42 15.92 5.58
N LYS A 149 4.28 15.33 6.77
CA LYS A 149 3.76 13.97 6.94
C LYS A 149 2.25 13.96 7.11
N ALA A 150 1.58 13.27 6.19
CA ALA A 150 0.16 12.95 6.30
C ALA A 150 -0.05 11.83 7.33
N VAL A 151 -1.17 11.88 8.03
CA VAL A 151 -1.58 10.85 9.01
C VAL A 151 -2.32 9.70 8.31
N ALA A 152 -3.14 10.04 7.32
CA ALA A 152 -3.93 9.07 6.57
C ALA A 152 -3.94 9.41 5.08
N LEU A 153 -4.12 8.38 4.27
CA LEU A 153 -4.40 8.50 2.84
C LEU A 153 -5.82 7.97 2.61
N LEU A 154 -6.73 8.83 2.15
CA LEU A 154 -8.05 8.41 1.74
C LEU A 154 -8.03 8.03 0.26
N CYS A 155 -8.34 6.77 0.00
CA CYS A 155 -8.68 6.23 -1.31
C CYS A 155 -10.07 5.66 -1.19
N SER A 156 -11.05 6.32 -1.78
CA SER A 156 -12.40 5.78 -1.81
C SER A 156 -12.46 4.69 -2.89
N ALA A 157 -13.44 3.78 -2.83
CA ALA A 157 -13.81 2.96 -3.98
C ALA A 157 -15.33 2.88 -4.23
N ALA A 158 -15.77 3.03 -5.48
CA ALA A 158 -17.15 2.83 -5.90
C ALA A 158 -17.26 1.81 -7.04
N GLY A 159 -18.37 1.08 -7.00
CA GLY A 159 -18.79 0.03 -7.93
C GLY A 159 -20.28 0.14 -8.18
#